data_AF-A0A524I3N8-F1
#
_entry.id   AF-A0A524I3N8-F1
#
_cell.length_a   1.000
_cell.length_b   1.000
_cell.length_c   1.000
_cell.angle_alpha   90.00
_cell.angle_beta   90.00
_cell.angle_gamma   90.00
#
_symmetry.space_group_name_H-M   'P 1'
#
loop_
_entity.id
_entity.type
_entity.pdbx_description
1 polymer ?
#
loop_
_entity_poly.entity_id
_entity_poly.type
_entity_poly.pdbx_seq_one_letter_code
_entity_poly.pdbx_strand_id
1 'polypeptide(L)'
;MSRSSIRLLAMVLILVVLTAFIPISVQALSLDDDVTIEAGGHLVIMNFTVDTAPSIYAYNDAGSIRYLAYLNTGSEQTSFDVLLMTQDQFGEYLAGRPFQYASDSSSLNAGSVPASVYHLFLEGGDFTLLIDNSDRAATPSAPGELTVHYQVVTQNLEVQQEPRWDLFIGLMAFVGMIGMAFLIVLRISNRNKIERAKESSDRKCAGCGEVMPSYGRYCPYCGKER
;
A
#
# COMPACT_ATOMS: atom_id res chain seq x y z
N MET A 1 33.07 8.16 -2.28
CA MET A 1 31.82 8.93 -2.08
C MET A 1 32.10 10.05 -1.10
N SER A 2 31.93 11.31 -1.50
CA SER A 2 32.13 12.45 -0.59
C SER A 2 30.92 12.58 0.35
N ARG A 3 31.12 13.14 1.55
CA ARG A 3 30.04 13.40 2.53
C ARG A 3 28.89 14.24 1.94
N SER A 4 29.15 15.00 0.88
CA SER A 4 28.16 15.80 0.16
C SER A 4 27.18 14.93 -0.64
N SER A 5 27.68 13.91 -1.33
CA SER A 5 26.84 13.00 -2.15
C SER A 5 25.86 12.17 -1.30
N ILE A 6 26.24 11.81 -0.07
CA ILE A 6 25.39 11.05 0.85
C ILE A 6 24.26 11.92 1.41
N ARG A 7 24.52 13.20 1.69
CA ARG A 7 23.50 14.15 2.17
C ARG A 7 22.49 14.51 1.06
N LEU A 8 22.97 14.66 -0.17
CA LEU A 8 22.10 14.92 -1.31
C LEU A 8 21.16 13.74 -1.59
N LEU A 9 21.68 12.51 -1.54
CA LEU A 9 20.87 11.30 -1.72
C LEU A 9 19.81 11.13 -0.63
N ALA A 10 20.18 11.36 0.64
CA ALA A 10 19.25 11.30 1.76
C ALA A 10 18.16 12.37 1.67
N MET A 11 18.50 13.59 1.23
CA MET A 11 17.55 14.68 1.09
C MET A 11 16.58 14.44 -0.07
N VAL A 12 17.05 13.91 -1.20
CA VAL A 12 16.18 13.49 -2.31
C VAL A 12 15.25 12.36 -1.88
N LEU A 13 15.74 11.39 -1.11
CA LEU A 13 14.92 10.30 -0.59
C LEU A 13 13.81 10.82 0.34
N ILE A 14 14.14 11.73 1.27
CA ILE A 14 13.18 12.35 2.19
C ILE A 14 12.14 13.17 1.42
N LEU A 15 12.55 13.91 0.39
CA LEU A 15 11.65 14.69 -0.45
C LEU A 15 10.68 13.77 -1.21
N VAL A 16 11.17 12.68 -1.79
CA VAL A 16 10.33 11.68 -2.51
C VAL A 16 9.33 11.03 -1.56
N VAL A 17 9.77 10.68 -0.35
CA VAL A 17 8.90 10.12 0.70
C VAL A 17 7.83 11.14 1.10
N LEU A 18 8.20 12.40 1.35
CA LEU A 18 7.25 13.45 1.72
C LEU A 18 6.23 13.76 0.61
N THR A 19 6.63 13.73 -0.67
CA THR A 19 5.71 13.95 -1.78
C THR A 19 4.75 12.78 -2.03
N ALA A 20 5.09 11.57 -1.58
CA ALA A 20 4.20 10.41 -1.66
C ALA A 20 3.06 10.45 -0.62
N PHE A 21 3.13 11.36 0.36
CA PHE A 21 2.13 11.52 1.43
C PHE A 21 1.25 12.76 1.26
N ILE A 22 1.36 13.50 0.15
CA ILE A 22 0.44 14.61 -0.11
C ILE A 22 -0.87 14.00 -0.64
N PRO A 23 -2.01 14.11 0.07
CA PRO A 23 -3.30 13.69 -0.46
C PRO A 23 -3.58 14.54 -1.70
N ILE A 24 -3.58 13.90 -2.86
CA ILE A 24 -3.97 14.56 -4.11
C ILE A 24 -5.49 14.64 -4.07
N SER A 25 -6.05 15.84 -4.12
CA SER A 25 -7.47 16.02 -4.42
C SER A 25 -7.70 15.55 -5.86
N VAL A 26 -8.16 14.32 -6.01
CA VAL A 26 -8.40 13.71 -7.32
C VAL A 26 -9.68 14.31 -7.91
N GLN A 27 -9.62 14.73 -9.18
CA GLN A 27 -10.81 15.06 -9.96
C GLN A 27 -11.74 13.84 -10.00
N ALA A 28 -13.03 14.05 -10.26
CA ALA A 28 -14.08 13.02 -10.28
C ALA A 28 -13.57 11.59 -10.57
N LEU A 29 -13.57 10.73 -9.55
CA LEU A 29 -13.10 9.35 -9.66
C LEU A 29 -14.20 8.50 -10.30
N SER A 30 -13.89 7.85 -11.41
CA SER A 30 -14.77 6.88 -12.03
C SER A 30 -14.02 5.57 -12.22
N LEU A 31 -14.65 4.47 -11.84
CA LEU A 31 -14.14 3.12 -11.98
C LEU A 31 -15.25 2.22 -12.49
N ASP A 32 -14.90 1.46 -13.52
CA ASP A 32 -15.68 0.36 -14.05
C ASP A 32 -14.85 -0.90 -13.79
N ASP A 33 -15.36 -1.82 -12.98
CA ASP A 33 -14.62 -3.02 -12.61
C ASP A 33 -15.53 -4.24 -12.52
N ASP A 34 -14.98 -5.39 -12.92
CA ASP A 34 -15.59 -6.69 -12.74
C ASP A 34 -15.03 -7.31 -11.46
N VAL A 35 -15.92 -7.56 -10.50
CA VAL A 35 -15.54 -7.99 -9.15
C VAL A 35 -16.20 -9.31 -8.79
N THR A 36 -15.46 -10.16 -8.09
CA THR A 36 -15.97 -11.38 -7.48
C THR A 36 -15.92 -11.23 -5.97
N ILE A 37 -17.07 -11.34 -5.33
CA ILE A 37 -17.22 -11.29 -3.88
C ILE A 37 -17.58 -12.69 -3.40
N GLU A 38 -16.74 -13.28 -2.56
CA GLU A 38 -17.01 -14.61 -1.99
C GLU A 38 -18.36 -14.68 -1.28
N ALA A 39 -18.91 -15.89 -1.16
CA ALA A 39 -20.14 -16.11 -0.39
C ALA A 39 -19.93 -15.68 1.07
N GLY A 40 -20.81 -14.83 1.61
CA GLY A 40 -20.62 -14.28 2.97
C GLY A 40 -19.64 -13.10 3.03
N GLY A 41 -19.04 -12.72 1.90
CA GLY A 41 -18.07 -11.64 1.80
C GLY A 41 -18.69 -10.28 1.53
N HIS A 42 -17.85 -9.26 1.55
CA HIS A 42 -18.19 -7.89 1.16
C HIS A 42 -17.05 -7.25 0.39
N LEU A 43 -17.38 -6.22 -0.36
CA LEU A 43 -16.44 -5.36 -1.06
C LEU A 43 -16.69 -3.91 -0.65
N VAL A 44 -15.67 -3.27 -0.08
CA VAL A 44 -15.71 -1.81 0.12
C VAL A 44 -15.44 -1.14 -1.23
N ILE A 45 -16.43 -0.43 -1.77
CA ILE A 45 -16.28 0.34 -3.01
C ILE A 45 -15.40 1.56 -2.73
N MET A 46 -15.71 2.28 -1.65
CA MET A 46 -14.95 3.45 -1.23
C MET A 46 -15.23 3.83 0.21
N ASN A 47 -14.20 4.43 0.83
CA ASN A 47 -14.32 5.22 2.04
C ASN A 47 -14.14 6.69 1.67
N PHE A 48 -14.90 7.59 2.27
CA PHE A 48 -14.78 9.01 2.00
C PHE A 48 -15.21 9.85 3.19
N THR A 49 -14.66 11.06 3.25
CA THR A 49 -14.94 12.06 4.26
C THR A 49 -15.60 13.27 3.62
N VAL A 50 -16.63 13.78 4.28
CA VAL A 50 -17.23 15.09 3.98
C VAL A 50 -16.79 16.04 5.08
N ASP A 51 -15.78 16.87 4.81
CA ASP A 51 -15.12 17.73 5.82
C ASP A 51 -16.09 18.71 6.47
N THR A 52 -16.82 19.45 5.64
CA THR A 52 -17.80 20.43 6.11
C THR A 52 -19.07 20.29 5.31
N ALA A 53 -20.20 20.06 5.98
CA ALA A 53 -21.51 20.18 5.37
C ALA A 53 -21.62 21.52 4.63
N PRO A 54 -21.82 21.54 3.30
CA PRO A 54 -22.19 22.75 2.61
C PRO A 54 -23.53 23.23 3.19
N SER A 55 -23.84 24.52 3.04
CA SER A 55 -25.18 24.97 3.41
C SER A 55 -26.23 24.17 2.60
N ILE A 56 -27.38 23.86 3.20
CA ILE A 56 -28.44 23.06 2.55
C ILE A 56 -28.98 23.67 1.23
N TYR A 57 -28.61 24.92 0.92
CA TYR A 57 -28.96 25.62 -0.31
C TYR A 57 -27.79 25.71 -1.32
N ALA A 58 -26.61 25.21 -0.96
CA ALA A 58 -25.39 25.26 -1.76
C ALA A 58 -25.13 23.92 -2.47
N TYR A 59 -26.10 23.48 -3.29
CA TYR A 59 -26.03 22.22 -4.03
C TYR A 59 -24.80 22.09 -4.94
N ASN A 60 -24.25 23.22 -5.42
CA ASN A 60 -23.07 23.25 -6.27
C ASN A 60 -21.76 22.99 -5.51
N ASP A 61 -21.79 23.14 -4.19
CA ASP A 61 -20.63 22.94 -3.31
C ASP A 61 -20.68 21.55 -2.65
N ALA A 62 -21.76 20.81 -2.87
CA ALA A 62 -21.98 19.49 -2.32
C ALA A 62 -21.32 18.41 -3.19
N GLY A 63 -20.73 17.43 -2.53
CA GLY A 63 -20.20 16.26 -3.21
C GLY A 63 -21.31 15.32 -3.61
N SER A 64 -21.09 14.54 -4.67
CA SER A 64 -22.05 13.54 -5.08
C SER A 64 -21.38 12.22 -5.42
N ILE A 65 -22.12 11.14 -5.18
CA ILE A 65 -21.74 9.79 -5.60
C ILE A 65 -22.89 9.25 -6.43
N ARG A 66 -22.56 8.76 -7.62
CA ARG A 66 -23.43 7.95 -8.45
C ARG A 66 -22.83 6.56 -8.57
N TYR A 67 -23.62 5.54 -8.30
CA TYR A 67 -23.20 4.16 -8.53
C TYR A 67 -24.27 3.37 -9.30
N LEU A 68 -23.80 2.34 -9.98
CA LEU A 68 -24.56 1.30 -10.65
C LEU A 68 -23.83 -0.03 -10.43
N ALA A 69 -24.48 -0.99 -9.80
CA ALA A 69 -23.96 -2.33 -9.61
C ALA A 69 -24.99 -3.37 -10.07
N TYR A 70 -24.55 -4.42 -10.74
CA TYR A 70 -25.40 -5.52 -11.18
C TYR A 70 -24.65 -6.84 -11.24
N LEU A 71 -25.38 -7.93 -11.07
CA LEU A 71 -24.85 -9.27 -11.24
C LEU A 71 -24.54 -9.55 -12.70
N ASN A 72 -23.41 -10.21 -12.94
CA ASN A 72 -23.02 -10.64 -14.27
C ASN A 72 -23.95 -11.74 -14.78
N THR A 73 -24.07 -11.80 -16.11
CA THR A 73 -24.84 -12.87 -16.75
C THR A 73 -24.16 -14.21 -16.46
N GLY A 74 -24.85 -15.11 -15.76
CA GLY A 74 -24.32 -16.41 -15.36
C GLY A 74 -23.85 -16.48 -13.90
N SER A 75 -23.90 -15.38 -13.15
CA SER A 75 -23.67 -15.41 -11.70
C SER A 75 -24.66 -16.38 -11.03
N GLU A 76 -24.14 -17.27 -10.20
CA GLU A 76 -24.95 -18.22 -9.42
C GLU A 76 -25.69 -17.51 -8.27
N GLN A 77 -25.14 -16.38 -7.81
CA GLN A 77 -25.76 -15.53 -6.82
C GLN A 77 -26.95 -14.78 -7.44
N THR A 78 -28.07 -14.69 -6.71
CA THR A 78 -29.30 -14.07 -7.20
C THR A 78 -29.54 -12.66 -6.66
N SER A 79 -28.92 -12.31 -5.55
CA SER A 79 -29.07 -11.01 -4.89
C SER A 79 -27.81 -10.57 -4.14
N PHE A 80 -27.68 -9.27 -3.94
CA PHE A 80 -26.65 -8.63 -3.11
C PHE A 80 -27.22 -7.34 -2.50
N ASP A 81 -26.57 -6.83 -1.47
CA ASP A 81 -26.91 -5.53 -0.88
C ASP A 81 -25.84 -4.49 -1.25
N VAL A 82 -26.25 -3.24 -1.43
CA VAL A 82 -25.35 -2.08 -1.48
C VAL A 82 -25.69 -1.19 -0.31
N LEU A 83 -24.74 -1.00 0.59
CA LEU A 83 -24.95 -0.31 1.85
C LEU A 83 -24.08 0.95 1.90
N LEU A 84 -24.72 2.08 2.19
CA LEU A 84 -24.05 3.31 2.59
C LEU A 84 -24.24 3.50 4.09
N MET A 85 -23.15 3.64 4.84
CA MET A 85 -23.20 3.83 6.29
C MET A 85 -22.05 4.72 6.77
N THR A 86 -22.14 5.23 8.00
CA THR A 86 -21.01 5.94 8.60
C THR A 86 -19.91 4.96 8.99
N GLN A 87 -18.67 5.46 9.13
CA GLN A 87 -17.52 4.62 9.48
C GLN A 87 -17.70 3.89 10.84
N ASP A 88 -18.37 4.53 11.81
CA ASP A 88 -18.73 3.90 13.08
C ASP A 88 -19.68 2.70 12.89
N GLN A 89 -20.70 2.85 12.04
CA GLN A 89 -21.63 1.77 11.72
C GLN A 89 -20.96 0.65 10.92
N PHE A 90 -19.99 0.98 10.08
CA PHE A 90 -19.16 -0.01 9.40
C PHE A 90 -18.32 -0.83 10.40
N GLY A 91 -17.82 -0.20 11.46
CA GLY A 91 -17.16 -0.91 12.56
C GLY A 91 -18.09 -1.92 13.26
N GLU A 92 -19.35 -1.55 13.50
CA GLU A 92 -20.36 -2.45 14.05
C GLU A 92 -20.74 -3.59 13.08
N TYR A 93 -20.82 -3.29 11.77
CA TYR A 93 -21.02 -4.28 10.71
C TYR A 93 -19.90 -5.35 10.72
N LEU A 94 -18.63 -4.93 10.73
CA LEU A 94 -17.47 -5.84 10.78
C LEU A 94 -17.43 -6.66 12.07
N ALA A 95 -17.90 -6.09 13.18
CA ALA A 95 -18.00 -6.79 14.46
C ALA A 95 -19.18 -7.79 14.52
N GLY A 96 -19.98 -7.90 13.46
CA GLY A 96 -21.19 -8.74 13.42
C GLY A 96 -22.30 -8.26 14.35
N ARG A 97 -22.26 -7.00 14.79
CA ARG A 97 -23.22 -6.40 15.71
C ARG A 97 -24.39 -5.76 14.94
N PRO A 98 -25.45 -5.31 15.63
CA PRO A 98 -26.46 -4.48 15.01
C PRO A 98 -25.84 -3.16 14.52
N PHE A 99 -26.10 -2.80 13.26
CA PHE A 99 -25.63 -1.58 12.62
C PHE A 99 -26.79 -0.89 11.89
N GLN A 100 -26.57 0.36 11.51
CA GLN A 100 -27.49 1.19 10.73
C GLN A 100 -26.86 1.59 9.40
N TYR A 101 -27.69 1.73 8.37
CA TYR A 101 -27.30 2.22 7.05
C TYR A 101 -28.30 3.29 6.59
N ALA A 102 -27.88 4.14 5.66
CA ALA A 102 -28.71 5.16 5.06
C ALA A 102 -29.72 4.50 4.09
N SER A 103 -30.95 4.27 4.55
CA SER A 103 -31.98 3.54 3.81
C SER A 103 -32.27 4.13 2.42
N ASP A 104 -32.22 5.44 2.29
CA ASP A 104 -32.54 6.15 1.04
C ASP A 104 -31.39 6.12 0.03
N SER A 105 -30.21 5.66 0.46
CA SER A 105 -28.97 5.60 -0.32
C SER A 105 -28.43 4.18 -0.48
N SER A 106 -29.11 3.21 0.14
CA SER A 106 -28.75 1.79 0.15
C SER A 106 -29.78 1.00 -0.64
N SER A 107 -29.34 -0.06 -1.30
CA SER A 107 -30.20 -0.98 -2.05
C SER A 107 -30.10 -2.36 -1.41
N LEU A 108 -31.23 -2.89 -0.94
CA LEU A 108 -31.28 -4.24 -0.37
C LEU A 108 -31.83 -5.23 -1.40
N ASN A 109 -31.30 -6.45 -1.40
CA ASN A 109 -31.70 -7.55 -2.28
C ASN A 109 -31.69 -7.15 -3.76
N ALA A 110 -30.71 -6.36 -4.19
CA ALA A 110 -30.50 -6.03 -5.59
C ALA A 110 -30.12 -7.29 -6.37
N GLY A 111 -30.70 -7.50 -7.54
CA GLY A 111 -30.57 -8.77 -8.25
C GLY A 111 -30.99 -8.63 -9.71
N SER A 112 -32.20 -9.07 -10.03
CA SER A 112 -32.80 -8.88 -11.36
C SER A 112 -32.89 -7.41 -11.80
N VAL A 113 -32.94 -6.49 -10.83
CA VAL A 113 -32.84 -5.05 -11.05
C VAL A 113 -31.49 -4.59 -10.48
N PRO A 114 -30.70 -3.80 -11.24
CA PRO A 114 -29.44 -3.26 -10.75
C PRO A 114 -29.65 -2.39 -9.50
N ALA A 115 -28.66 -2.40 -8.61
CA ALA A 115 -28.56 -1.39 -7.57
C ALA A 115 -28.06 -0.09 -8.21
N SER A 116 -28.78 1.01 -8.02
CA SER A 116 -28.36 2.31 -8.53
C SER A 116 -28.83 3.44 -7.65
N VAL A 117 -27.95 4.37 -7.32
CA VAL A 117 -28.28 5.57 -6.54
C VAL A 117 -27.48 6.76 -7.05
N TYR A 118 -28.10 7.93 -6.96
CA TYR A 118 -27.43 9.22 -6.96
C TYR A 118 -27.64 9.86 -5.58
N HIS A 119 -26.57 10.06 -4.84
CA HIS A 119 -26.61 10.69 -3.54
C HIS A 119 -25.80 11.98 -3.52
N LEU A 120 -26.36 13.01 -2.88
CA LEU A 120 -25.72 14.30 -2.68
C LEU A 120 -25.45 14.49 -1.20
N PHE A 121 -24.20 14.79 -0.85
CA PHE A 121 -23.76 14.89 0.53
C PHE A 121 -23.82 16.32 1.02
N LEU A 122 -24.83 16.60 1.83
CA LEU A 122 -25.04 17.88 2.50
C LEU A 122 -24.70 17.85 4.00
N GLU A 123 -24.23 16.71 4.50
CA GLU A 123 -23.90 16.47 5.90
C GLU A 123 -22.41 16.09 6.03
N GLY A 124 -21.76 16.56 7.09
CA GLY A 124 -20.36 16.24 7.38
C GLY A 124 -20.24 14.88 8.06
N GLY A 125 -19.18 14.14 7.77
CA GLY A 125 -18.90 12.84 8.39
C GLY A 125 -18.06 11.91 7.54
N ASP A 126 -17.70 10.78 8.13
CA ASP A 126 -16.96 9.70 7.50
C ASP A 126 -17.91 8.58 7.10
N PHE A 127 -17.85 8.19 5.83
CA PHE A 127 -18.79 7.25 5.24
C PHE A 127 -18.06 6.12 4.50
N THR A 128 -18.72 4.97 4.49
CA THR A 128 -18.32 3.77 3.76
C THR A 128 -19.45 3.34 2.84
N LEU A 129 -19.14 3.18 1.56
CA LEU A 129 -20.01 2.55 0.57
C LEU A 129 -19.46 1.15 0.28
N LEU A 130 -20.29 0.13 0.51
CA LEU A 130 -19.90 -1.26 0.31
C LEU A 130 -20.98 -2.06 -0.42
N ILE A 131 -20.55 -3.15 -1.05
CA ILE A 131 -21.39 -4.22 -1.56
C ILE A 131 -21.28 -5.39 -0.59
N ASP A 132 -22.40 -5.87 -0.09
CA ASP A 132 -22.49 -7.01 0.80
C ASP A 132 -23.08 -8.21 0.06
N ASN A 133 -22.31 -9.29 -0.01
CA ASN A 133 -22.75 -10.60 -0.51
C ASN A 133 -22.95 -11.57 0.66
N SER A 134 -23.29 -11.05 1.84
CA SER A 134 -23.55 -11.85 3.05
C SER A 134 -25.02 -12.21 3.27
N ASP A 135 -25.93 -11.55 2.55
CA ASP A 135 -27.39 -11.58 2.66
C ASP A 135 -27.92 -12.26 3.94
N ARG A 136 -28.31 -11.44 4.92
CA ARG A 136 -28.82 -11.91 6.21
C ARG A 136 -30.14 -12.69 6.12
N ALA A 137 -30.82 -12.72 4.97
CA ALA A 137 -32.12 -13.39 4.82
C ALA A 137 -32.02 -14.82 4.26
N ALA A 138 -30.99 -15.16 3.50
CA ALA A 138 -30.74 -16.51 3.01
C ALA A 138 -29.23 -16.67 2.80
N THR A 139 -28.63 -17.63 3.50
CA THR A 139 -27.19 -17.91 3.45
C THR A 139 -26.70 -17.87 2.00
N PRO A 140 -25.83 -16.91 1.62
CA PRO A 140 -25.27 -16.86 0.29
C PRO A 140 -24.58 -18.18 0.01
N SER A 141 -25.02 -18.87 -1.04
CA SER A 141 -24.50 -20.20 -1.36
C SER A 141 -23.40 -20.16 -2.43
N ALA A 142 -23.16 -19.01 -3.05
CA ALA A 142 -22.23 -18.83 -4.15
C ALA A 142 -21.55 -17.44 -4.14
N PRO A 143 -20.38 -17.31 -4.80
CA PRO A 143 -19.77 -16.00 -5.05
C PRO A 143 -20.68 -15.09 -5.87
N GLY A 144 -20.71 -13.81 -5.53
CA GLY A 144 -21.32 -12.77 -6.34
C GLY A 144 -20.33 -12.29 -7.39
N GLU A 145 -20.62 -12.57 -8.66
CA GLU A 145 -19.92 -11.97 -9.80
C GLU A 145 -20.68 -10.72 -10.25
N LEU A 146 -20.06 -9.55 -10.13
CA LEU A 146 -20.70 -8.26 -10.40
C LEU A 146 -19.86 -7.40 -11.33
N THR A 147 -20.53 -6.57 -12.13
CA THR A 147 -19.93 -5.36 -12.69
C THR A 147 -20.36 -4.16 -11.85
N VAL A 148 -19.38 -3.37 -11.42
CA VAL A 148 -19.60 -2.18 -10.60
C VAL A 148 -19.08 -0.96 -11.34
N HIS A 149 -19.98 0.00 -11.53
CA HIS A 149 -19.68 1.31 -12.08
C HIS A 149 -19.94 2.35 -11.01
N TYR A 150 -18.98 3.22 -10.76
CA TYR A 150 -19.25 4.41 -9.95
C TYR A 150 -18.59 5.65 -10.52
N GLN A 151 -19.18 6.79 -10.17
CA GLN A 151 -18.69 8.12 -10.47
C GLN A 151 -18.84 8.99 -9.23
N VAL A 152 -17.74 9.55 -8.76
CA VAL A 152 -17.69 10.47 -7.63
C VAL A 152 -17.44 11.88 -8.17
N VAL A 153 -18.17 12.87 -7.67
CA VAL A 153 -17.85 14.29 -7.87
C VAL A 153 -17.25 14.81 -6.57
N THR A 154 -15.95 15.10 -6.59
CA THR A 154 -15.14 15.35 -5.38
C THR A 154 -15.27 16.77 -4.80
N GLN A 155 -16.27 17.54 -5.21
CA GLN A 155 -16.60 18.80 -4.56
C GLN A 155 -16.93 18.49 -3.10
N ASN A 156 -16.10 18.90 -2.13
CA ASN A 156 -16.31 18.61 -0.71
C ASN A 156 -16.38 17.11 -0.34
N LEU A 157 -15.75 16.24 -1.14
CA LEU A 157 -15.59 14.81 -0.84
C LEU A 157 -14.12 14.45 -0.92
N GLU A 158 -13.53 14.08 0.22
CA GLU A 158 -12.20 13.48 0.27
C GLU A 158 -12.32 11.96 0.25
N VAL A 159 -11.99 11.33 -0.89
CA VAL A 159 -12.01 9.87 -1.02
C VAL A 159 -10.76 9.29 -0.38
N GLN A 160 -10.94 8.51 0.67
CA GLN A 160 -9.86 7.77 1.32
C GLN A 160 -9.54 6.54 0.47
N GLN A 161 -8.44 6.61 -0.30
CA GLN A 161 -7.90 5.43 -0.94
C GLN A 161 -7.18 4.58 0.10
N GLU A 162 -7.41 3.28 0.10
CA GLU A 162 -6.57 2.39 0.91
C GLU A 162 -5.10 2.63 0.52
N PRO A 163 -4.21 2.86 1.51
CA PRO A 163 -2.79 3.00 1.22
C PRO A 163 -2.35 1.72 0.49
N ARG A 164 -1.73 1.87 -0.68
CA ARG A 164 -1.20 0.76 -1.48
C ARG A 164 -0.08 0.06 -0.73
N TRP A 165 -0.44 -0.77 0.25
CA TRP A 165 0.49 -1.50 1.11
C TRP A 165 1.45 -2.34 0.27
N ASP A 166 1.00 -2.87 -0.86
CA ASP A 166 1.84 -3.58 -1.82
C ASP A 166 3.02 -2.75 -2.33
N LEU A 167 2.80 -1.46 -2.60
CA LEU A 167 3.84 -0.55 -3.08
C LEU A 167 4.81 -0.17 -1.95
N PHE A 168 4.29 0.01 -0.73
CA PHE A 168 5.10 0.24 0.47
C PHE A 168 5.97 -0.98 0.82
N ILE A 169 5.36 -2.18 0.83
CA ILE A 169 6.05 -3.46 1.08
C ILE A 169 7.10 -3.69 -0.01
N GLY A 170 6.75 -3.46 -1.28
CA GLY A 170 7.68 -3.57 -2.42
C GLY A 170 8.87 -2.61 -2.29
N LEU A 171 8.63 -1.36 -1.90
CA LEU A 171 9.69 -0.38 -1.65
C LEU A 171 10.61 -0.82 -0.49
N MET A 172 10.03 -1.27 0.62
CA MET A 172 10.79 -1.75 1.78
C MET A 172 11.65 -2.96 1.45
N ALA A 173 11.11 -3.92 0.68
CA ALA A 173 11.86 -5.06 0.19
C ALA A 173 13.03 -4.64 -0.71
N PHE A 174 12.81 -3.66 -1.60
CA PHE A 174 13.85 -3.13 -2.47
C PHE A 174 14.99 -2.44 -1.69
N VAL A 175 14.64 -1.60 -0.70
CA VAL A 175 15.63 -0.97 0.19
C VAL A 175 16.42 -2.04 0.97
N GLY A 176 15.75 -3.07 1.45
CA GLY A 176 16.38 -4.23 2.09
C GLY A 176 17.40 -4.93 1.20
N MET A 177 17.07 -5.16 -0.08
CA MET A 177 17.98 -5.77 -1.05
C MET A 177 19.23 -4.92 -1.31
N ILE A 178 19.08 -3.59 -1.44
CA ILE A 178 20.23 -2.68 -1.62
C ILE A 178 21.12 -2.71 -0.38
N GLY A 179 20.54 -2.68 0.83
CA GLY A 179 21.28 -2.78 2.09
C GLY A 179 22.06 -4.09 2.20
N MET A 180 21.42 -5.22 1.87
CA MET A 180 22.06 -6.54 1.85
C MET A 180 23.24 -6.59 0.87
N ALA A 181 23.06 -6.09 -0.36
CA ALA A 181 24.12 -6.03 -1.36
C ALA A 181 25.31 -5.18 -0.89
N PHE A 182 25.04 -4.03 -0.26
CA PHE A 182 26.07 -3.17 0.30
C PHE A 182 26.88 -3.87 1.40
N LEU A 183 26.21 -4.60 2.31
CA LEU A 183 26.88 -5.37 3.36
C LEU A 183 27.75 -6.50 2.77
N ILE A 184 27.28 -7.18 1.71
CA ILE A 184 28.07 -8.19 1.00
C ILE A 184 29.33 -7.57 0.39
N VAL A 185 29.21 -6.42 -0.28
CA VAL A 185 30.35 -5.70 -0.86
C VAL A 185 31.34 -5.28 0.22
N LEU A 186 30.87 -4.74 1.35
CA LEU A 186 31.73 -4.39 2.48
C LEU A 186 32.45 -5.61 3.05
N ARG A 187 31.76 -6.74 3.19
CA ARG A 187 32.34 -8.00 3.68
C ARG A 187 33.46 -8.50 2.76
N ILE A 188 33.23 -8.51 1.45
CA ILE A 188 34.23 -8.91 0.45
C ILE A 188 35.43 -7.95 0.48
N SER A 189 35.18 -6.64 0.51
CA SER A 189 36.24 -5.62 0.53
C SER A 189 37.10 -5.72 1.79
N ASN A 190 36.49 -5.91 2.96
CA ASN A 190 37.21 -6.10 4.22
C ASN A 190 38.05 -7.37 4.22
N ARG A 191 37.52 -8.48 3.68
CA ARG A 191 38.27 -9.73 3.54
C ARG A 191 39.51 -9.55 2.65
N ASN A 192 39.34 -8.94 1.48
CA ASN A 192 40.44 -8.68 0.56
C ASN A 192 41.51 -7.76 1.16
N LYS A 193 41.11 -6.77 1.97
CA LYS A 193 42.07 -5.92 2.70
C LYS A 193 42.89 -6.69 3.72
N ILE A 194 42.27 -7.62 4.45
CA ILE A 194 42.96 -8.46 5.44
C ILE A 194 43.93 -9.43 4.74
N GLU A 195 43.52 -10.03 3.62
CA GLU A 195 44.38 -10.94 2.84
C GLU A 195 45.59 -10.18 2.27
N ARG A 196 45.40 -8.99 1.69
CA ARG A 196 46.52 -8.12 1.24
C ARG A 196 47.41 -7.65 2.39
N ALA A 197 46.84 -7.36 3.56
CA ALA A 197 47.61 -6.97 4.73
C ALA A 197 48.49 -8.13 5.24
N LYS A 198 47.97 -9.36 5.24
CA LYS A 198 48.76 -10.57 5.56
C LYS A 198 49.90 -10.78 4.55
N GLU A 199 49.61 -10.70 3.26
CA GLU A 199 50.63 -10.83 2.21
C GLU A 199 51.73 -9.76 2.32
N SER A 200 51.39 -8.53 2.73
CA SER A 200 52.37 -7.46 2.98
C SER A 200 53.16 -7.62 4.29
N SER A 201 52.64 -8.41 5.26
CA SER A 201 53.31 -8.65 6.54
C SER A 201 54.40 -9.72 6.45
N ASP A 202 54.32 -10.59 5.43
CA ASP A 202 55.33 -11.60 5.11
C ASP A 202 56.48 -10.95 4.33
N ARG A 203 57.33 -10.18 5.02
CA ARG A 203 58.53 -9.60 4.43
C ARG A 203 59.47 -10.71 3.98
N LYS A 204 59.75 -10.80 2.68
CA LYS A 204 60.74 -11.73 2.12
C LYS A 204 62.16 -11.19 2.33
N CYS A 205 63.11 -12.07 2.65
CA CYS A 205 64.52 -11.69 2.79
C CYS A 205 65.11 -11.28 1.43
N ALA A 206 65.73 -10.10 1.33
CA ALA A 206 66.36 -9.62 0.09
C ALA A 206 67.56 -10.47 -0.37
N GLY A 207 68.12 -11.30 0.51
CA GLY A 207 69.26 -12.16 0.21
C GLY A 207 68.92 -13.52 -0.38
N CYS A 208 67.88 -14.19 0.16
CA CYS A 208 67.54 -15.56 -0.22
C CYS A 208 66.08 -15.77 -0.67
N GLY A 209 65.23 -14.74 -0.62
CA GLY A 209 63.84 -14.80 -1.07
C GLY A 209 62.84 -15.35 -0.06
N GLU A 210 63.30 -16.00 1.02
CA GLU A 210 62.40 -16.68 1.96
C GLU A 210 61.69 -15.74 2.93
N VAL A 211 60.48 -16.14 3.32
CA VAL A 211 59.62 -15.38 4.24
C VAL A 211 60.33 -15.25 5.58
N MET A 212 60.59 -14.01 5.97
CA MET A 212 61.36 -13.69 7.16
C MET A 212 60.42 -13.65 8.37
N PRO A 213 60.71 -14.38 9.47
CA PRO A 213 59.90 -14.31 10.68
C PRO A 213 59.84 -12.86 11.21
N SER A 214 58.73 -12.51 11.86
CA SER A 214 58.47 -11.13 12.32
C SER A 214 59.47 -10.66 13.39
N TYR A 215 60.12 -11.60 14.08
CA TYR A 215 61.11 -11.39 15.13
C TYR A 215 62.54 -11.72 14.65
N GLY A 216 63.52 -10.96 15.13
CA GLY A 216 64.94 -11.14 14.79
C GLY A 216 65.48 -10.12 13.79
N ARG A 217 66.78 -9.79 13.92
CA ARG A 217 67.49 -8.83 13.05
C ARG A 217 68.19 -9.51 11.86
N TYR A 218 68.38 -10.83 11.93
CA TYR A 218 69.09 -11.63 10.93
C TYR A 218 68.18 -12.70 10.33
N CYS A 219 68.35 -13.01 9.06
CA CYS A 219 67.61 -14.07 8.38
C CYS A 219 68.03 -15.45 8.92
N PRO A 220 67.11 -16.30 9.39
CA PRO A 220 67.45 -17.63 9.88
C PRO A 220 67.95 -18.58 8.78
N TYR A 221 67.67 -18.28 7.51
CA TYR A 221 68.04 -19.12 6.36
C TYR A 221 69.38 -18.74 5.72
N CYS A 222 69.73 -17.45 5.67
CA CYS A 222 70.96 -16.98 5.00
C CYS A 222 71.86 -16.08 5.87
N GLY A 223 71.47 -15.77 7.10
CA GLY A 223 72.28 -15.00 8.05
C GLY A 223 72.43 -13.51 7.75
N LYS A 224 71.89 -12.99 6.64
CA LYS A 224 71.95 -11.55 6.32
C LYS A 224 71.07 -10.73 7.26
N GLU A 225 71.55 -9.54 7.63
CA GLU A 225 70.78 -8.56 8.39
C GLU A 225 69.59 -8.07 7.55
N ARG A 226 68.49 -7.77 8.24
CA ARG A 226 67.18 -7.39 7.69
C ARG A 226 67.25 -6.32 6.61
#